data_AF-I7MDL9-F1
#
_entry.id   AF-I7MDL9-F1
#
_cell.length_a   1.000
_cell.length_b   1.000
_cell.length_c   1.000
_cell.angle_alpha   90.00
_cell.angle_beta   90.00
_cell.angle_gamma   90.00
#
_symmetry.space_group_name_H-M   'P 1'
#
loop_
_entity.id
_entity.type
_entity.pdbx_description
1 polymer ?
#
loop_
_entity_poly.entity_id
_entity_poly.type
_entity_poly.pdbx_seq_one_letter_code
_entity_poly.pdbx_strand_id
1 'polypeptide(L)'
;MQAISAFINSPVGPKTTHFWGPVTNCGFVAQGALDWERPPEKTSRDMQFVLTVYSMTFMRFAWRVQPRNYFLLAVHFSNVFVQGRLLMRRVNYERSLKQ
;
A
#
# COMPACT_ATOMS: atom_id res chain seq x y z
N MET A 1 -12.52 27.46 -15.79
CA MET A 1 -13.61 26.71 -15.14
C MET A 1 -14.11 25.51 -15.95
N GLN A 2 -14.11 25.55 -17.29
CA GLN A 2 -14.63 24.43 -18.11
C GLN A 2 -13.79 23.14 -18.00
N ALA A 3 -12.45 23.24 -17.96
CA ALA A 3 -11.57 22.07 -17.86
C ALA A 3 -11.77 21.27 -16.54
N ILE A 4 -12.00 21.95 -15.42
CA ILE A 4 -12.26 21.31 -14.12
C ILE A 4 -13.64 20.61 -14.13
N SER A 5 -14.66 21.27 -14.70
CA SER A 5 -15.99 20.67 -14.86
C SER A 5 -15.97 19.44 -15.78
N ALA A 6 -15.21 19.50 -16.87
CA ALA A 6 -15.01 18.39 -17.79
C ALA A 6 -14.24 17.22 -17.14
N PHE A 7 -13.23 17.50 -16.31
CA PHE A 7 -12.52 16.48 -15.54
C PHE A 7 -13.40 15.81 -14.48
N ILE A 8 -14.24 16.59 -13.77
CA ILE A 8 -15.14 16.08 -12.73
C ILE A 8 -16.24 15.18 -13.30
N ASN A 9 -16.79 15.51 -14.47
CA ASN A 9 -17.88 14.75 -15.09
C ASN A 9 -17.40 13.71 -16.11
N SER A 10 -16.10 13.51 -16.24
CA SER A 10 -15.51 12.46 -17.09
C SER A 10 -15.94 11.06 -16.61
N PRO A 11 -16.16 10.10 -17.52
CA PRO A 11 -16.46 8.70 -17.17
C PRO A 11 -15.32 7.98 -16.43
N VAL A 12 -14.13 8.59 -16.35
CA VAL A 12 -12.99 8.15 -15.51
C VAL A 12 -12.58 9.22 -14.49
N GLY A 13 -13.46 10.17 -14.22
CA GLY A 13 -13.21 11.29 -13.32
C GLY A 13 -13.29 10.91 -11.83
N PRO A 14 -13.05 11.87 -10.93
CA PRO A 14 -13.03 11.68 -9.48
C PRO A 14 -14.39 11.32 -8.86
N LYS A 15 -15.46 11.22 -9.65
CA LYS A 15 -16.75 10.66 -9.19
C LYS A 15 -16.83 9.15 -9.38
N THR A 16 -15.82 8.52 -10.00
CA THR A 16 -15.86 7.12 -10.41
C THR A 16 -14.87 6.26 -9.63
N THR A 17 -15.20 4.98 -9.46
CA THR A 17 -14.34 3.98 -8.80
C THR A 17 -13.05 3.73 -9.59
N HIS A 18 -13.06 3.95 -10.91
CA HIS A 18 -11.88 3.83 -11.78
C HIS A 18 -10.78 4.84 -11.44
N PHE A 19 -11.13 6.03 -10.93
CA PHE A 19 -10.17 7.02 -10.47
C PHE A 19 -9.65 6.70 -9.06
N TRP A 20 -10.56 6.43 -8.12
CA TRP A 20 -10.18 6.23 -6.73
C TRP A 20 -9.49 4.90 -6.46
N GLY A 21 -9.83 3.83 -7.19
CA GLY A 21 -9.20 2.52 -7.02
C GLY A 21 -7.67 2.58 -7.09
N PRO A 22 -7.07 3.15 -8.16
CA PRO A 22 -5.64 3.38 -8.25
C PRO A 22 -5.09 4.32 -7.17
N VAL A 23 -5.80 5.42 -6.88
CA VAL A 23 -5.37 6.44 -5.92
C VAL A 23 -5.29 5.90 -4.49
N THR A 24 -6.30 5.16 -4.04
CA THR A 24 -6.33 4.56 -2.70
C THR A 24 -5.21 3.53 -2.53
N ASN A 25 -4.92 2.76 -3.58
CA ASN A 25 -3.82 1.80 -3.61
C ASN A 25 -2.45 2.48 -3.42
N CYS A 26 -2.19 3.59 -4.12
CA CYS A 26 -1.00 4.41 -3.87
C CYS A 26 -0.98 5.03 -2.47
N GLY A 27 -2.15 5.40 -1.94
CA GLY A 27 -2.30 5.97 -0.59
C GLY A 27 -1.77 5.05 0.50
N PHE A 28 -1.98 3.73 0.41
CA PHE A 28 -1.43 2.76 1.36
C PHE A 28 0.10 2.73 1.37
N VAL A 29 0.72 2.85 0.19
CA VAL A 29 2.19 2.90 0.08
C VAL A 29 2.72 4.19 0.69
N ALA A 30 2.05 5.32 0.43
CA ALA A 30 2.42 6.61 1.02
C ALA A 30 2.29 6.60 2.54
N GLN A 31 1.23 6.04 3.09
CA GLN A 31 1.06 5.90 4.54
C GLN A 31 2.18 5.04 5.15
N GLY A 32 2.52 3.90 4.53
CA GLY A 32 3.63 3.08 5.00
C GLY A 32 4.97 3.83 4.96
N ALA A 33 5.19 4.67 3.95
CA ALA A 33 6.40 5.48 3.84
C ALA A 33 6.48 6.55 4.94
N LEU A 34 5.35 7.16 5.31
CA LEU A 34 5.27 8.08 6.44
C LEU A 34 5.49 7.37 7.78
N ASP A 35 5.06 6.12 7.90
CA ASP A 35 5.28 5.31 9.10
C ASP A 35 6.76 4.90 9.29
N TRP A 36 7.64 5.18 8.33
CA TRP A 36 9.08 4.89 8.44
C TRP A 36 9.74 5.65 9.60
N GLU A 37 9.30 6.86 9.91
CA GLU A 37 9.87 7.63 11.03
C GLU A 37 9.19 7.33 12.38
N ARG A 38 8.10 6.56 12.38
CA ARG A 38 7.39 6.26 13.63
C ARG A 38 8.20 5.35 14.56
N PRO A 39 8.16 5.61 15.88
CA PRO A 39 8.86 4.78 16.85
C PRO A 39 8.31 3.35 16.79
N PRO A 40 9.20 2.33 16.82
CA PRO A 40 8.82 0.93 16.65
C PRO A 40 7.81 0.48 17.71
N GLU A 41 7.79 1.10 18.89
CA GLU A 41 6.84 0.83 19.98
C GLU A 41 5.38 1.06 19.60
N LYS A 42 5.09 2.08 18.78
CA LYS A 42 3.72 2.43 18.36
C LYS A 42 3.24 1.64 17.14
N THR A 43 4.13 0.85 16.56
CA THR A 43 3.96 0.17 15.28
C THR A 43 3.54 -1.27 15.56
N SER A 44 2.30 -1.64 15.21
CA SER A 44 1.72 -2.96 15.52
C SER A 44 2.28 -4.07 14.62
N ARG A 45 3.01 -5.02 15.22
CA ARG A 45 3.66 -6.13 14.51
C ARG A 45 2.67 -6.95 13.67
N ASP A 46 1.55 -7.34 14.28
CA ASP A 46 0.58 -8.23 13.65
C ASP A 46 -0.10 -7.54 12.45
N MET A 47 -0.32 -6.23 12.54
CA MET A 47 -0.85 -5.43 11.42
C MET A 47 0.10 -5.39 10.23
N GLN A 48 1.39 -5.11 10.44
CA GLN A 48 2.36 -5.14 9.33
C GLN A 48 2.47 -6.53 8.73
N PHE A 49 2.49 -7.58 9.56
CA PHE A 49 2.56 -8.95 9.09
C PHE A 49 1.37 -9.30 8.19
N VAL A 50 0.15 -9.00 8.63
CA VAL A 50 -1.07 -9.23 7.85
C VAL A 50 -1.04 -8.44 6.54
N LEU A 51 -0.62 -7.16 6.57
CA LEU A 51 -0.52 -6.32 5.37
C LEU A 51 0.53 -6.82 4.37
N THR A 52 1.65 -7.35 4.86
CA THR A 52 2.69 -7.96 4.04
C THR A 52 2.17 -9.23 3.35
N VAL A 53 1.49 -10.13 4.07
CA VAL A 53 0.89 -11.35 3.50
C VAL A 53 -0.23 -11.03 2.51
N TYR A 54 -1.10 -10.08 2.87
CA TYR A 54 -2.15 -9.56 1.99
C TYR A 54 -1.55 -9.08 0.66
N SER A 55 -0.52 -8.24 0.72
CA SER A 55 0.10 -7.67 -0.47
C SER A 55 0.78 -8.71 -1.35
N MET A 56 1.43 -9.72 -0.76
CA MET A 56 1.99 -10.86 -1.53
C MET A 56 0.90 -11.65 -2.28
N THR A 57 -0.24 -11.89 -1.63
CA THR A 57 -1.37 -12.59 -2.26
C THR A 57 -1.92 -11.79 -3.44
N PHE A 58 -2.04 -10.47 -3.27
CA PHE A 58 -2.50 -9.58 -4.34
C PHE A 58 -1.49 -9.44 -5.49
N MET A 59 -0.18 -9.50 -5.23
CA MET A 59 0.82 -9.57 -6.31
C MET A 59 0.62 -10.80 -7.20
N ARG A 60 0.33 -11.96 -6.58
CA ARG A 60 0.03 -13.20 -7.31
C ARG A 60 -1.23 -13.04 -8.18
N PHE A 61 -2.26 -12.40 -7.64
CA PHE A 61 -3.51 -12.11 -8.36
C PHE A 61 -3.28 -11.15 -9.53
N ALA A 62 -2.56 -10.03 -9.30
CA ALA A 62 -2.25 -9.03 -10.32
C ALA A 62 -1.48 -9.60 -11.53
N TRP A 63 -0.63 -10.60 -11.29
CA TRP A 63 0.10 -11.32 -12.33
C TRP A 63 -0.78 -12.29 -13.13
N ARG A 64 -1.84 -12.84 -12.51
CA ARG A 64 -2.73 -13.84 -13.13
C ARG A 64 -3.90 -13.25 -13.89
N VAL A 65 -4.35 -12.07 -13.51
CA VAL A 65 -5.42 -11.35 -14.22
C VAL A 65 -4.95 -11.02 -15.65
N GLN A 66 -5.81 -11.26 -16.64
CA GLN A 66 -5.59 -10.89 -18.04
C GLN A 66 -6.65 -9.87 -18.46
N PRO A 67 -6.25 -8.72 -19.04
CA PRO A 67 -4.87 -8.25 -19.26
C PRO A 67 -4.11 -7.96 -17.94
N ARG A 68 -2.79 -8.16 -17.94
CA ARG A 68 -1.94 -8.04 -16.73
C ARG A 68 -1.99 -6.64 -16.13
N ASN A 69 -2.27 -6.55 -14.84
CA ASN A 69 -2.35 -5.27 -14.13
C ASN A 69 -1.01 -4.95 -13.44
N TYR A 70 -0.09 -4.35 -14.21
CA TYR A 70 1.24 -3.95 -13.72
C TYR A 70 1.18 -2.86 -12.65
N PHE A 71 0.17 -2.00 -12.67
CA PHE A 71 0.00 -0.95 -11.66
C PHE A 71 -0.30 -1.55 -10.29
N LEU A 72 -1.27 -2.47 -10.23
CA LEU A 72 -1.62 -3.18 -9.00
C LEU A 72 -0.40 -3.96 -8.47
N LEU A 73 0.36 -4.59 -9.35
CA LEU A 73 1.61 -5.28 -8.99
C LEU A 73 2.64 -4.32 -8.36
N ALA A 74 2.89 -3.16 -8.98
CA ALA A 74 3.87 -2.19 -8.51
C ALA A 74 3.50 -1.59 -7.13
N VAL A 75 2.21 -1.31 -6.91
CA VAL A 75 1.73 -0.83 -5.62
C VAL A 75 1.94 -1.89 -4.54
N HIS A 76 1.49 -3.13 -4.76
CA HIS A 76 1.64 -4.17 -3.73
C HIS A 76 3.10 -4.55 -3.49
N PHE A 77 3.96 -4.51 -4.50
CA PHE A 77 5.40 -4.70 -4.33
C PHE A 77 6.00 -3.62 -3.41
N SER A 78 5.68 -2.35 -3.67
CA SER A 78 6.10 -1.24 -2.81
C SER A 78 5.57 -1.39 -1.39
N ASN A 79 4.31 -1.84 -1.22
CA ASN A 79 3.72 -2.06 0.09
C ASN A 79 4.41 -3.19 0.87
N VAL A 80 4.72 -4.32 0.21
CA VAL A 80 5.51 -5.42 0.83
C VAL A 80 6.86 -4.90 1.32
N PHE A 81 7.55 -4.09 0.51
CA PHE A 81 8.86 -3.56 0.87
C PHE A 81 8.81 -2.65 2.10
N VAL A 82 7.86 -1.72 2.10
CA VAL A 82 7.69 -0.74 3.20
C VAL A 82 7.22 -1.42 4.48
N GLN A 83 6.15 -2.23 4.42
CA GLN A 83 5.62 -2.95 5.58
C GLN A 83 6.62 -4.00 6.11
N GLY A 84 7.35 -4.66 5.22
CA GLY A 84 8.40 -5.61 5.59
C GLY A 84 9.53 -4.94 6.36
N ARG A 85 9.93 -3.73 5.96
CA ARG A 85 10.94 -2.95 6.71
C ARG A 85 10.45 -2.56 8.10
N LEU A 86 9.20 -2.08 8.22
CA LEU A 86 8.60 -1.75 9.52
C LEU A 86 8.53 -2.97 10.43
N LEU A 87 8.12 -4.11 9.88
CA LEU A 87 8.08 -5.39 10.60
C LEU A 87 9.47 -5.81 11.09
N MET A 88 10.50 -5.74 10.23
CA MET A 88 11.88 -6.07 10.62
C MET A 88 12.37 -5.18 11.77
N ARG A 89 12.10 -3.87 11.71
CA ARG A 89 12.47 -2.93 12.79
C ARG A 89 11.75 -3.26 14.09
N ARG A 90 10.46 -3.59 14.04
CA ARG A 90 9.68 -3.99 15.21
C ARG A 90 10.21 -5.27 15.84
N VAL A 91 10.50 -6.29 15.02
CA VAL A 91 11.04 -7.58 15.50
C VAL A 91 12.42 -7.40 16.14
N ASN A 92 13.30 -6.57 15.55
CA ASN A 92 14.60 -6.29 16.13
C ASN A 92 14.48 -5.55 17.48
N TYR A 93 13.55 -4.61 17.60
CA TYR A 93 13.26 -3.92 18.85
C TYR A 93 12.71 -4.88 19.94
N GLU A 94 11.79 -5.79 19.58
CA GLU A 94 11.30 -6.81 20.51
C GLU A 94 12.40 -7.78 20.96
N ARG A 95 13.39 -8.06 20.10
CA ARG A 95 14.56 -8.88 20.47
C ARG A 95 15.46 -8.16 21.46
N SER A 96 15.73 -6.86 21.28
CA SER A 96 16.58 -6.09 22.21
C SER A 96 15.96 -5.91 23.59
N LEU A 97 14.63 -5.90 23.71
CA LEU A 97 13.95 -5.82 25.00
C LEU A 97 13.95 -7.14 25.79
N LYS A 98 14.17 -8.28 25.12
CA LYS A 98 14.21 -9.60 25.74
C LYS A 98 15.61 -10.01 26.22
N GLN A 99 16.64 -9.24 25.85
CA GLN A 99 18.01 -9.40 26.35
C GLN A 99 18.21 -8.55 27.60
#